data_AF-A0A5P2APA7-F1
#
_entry.id   AF-A0A5P2APA7-F1
#
_cell.length_a   1.000
_cell.length_b   1.000
_cell.length_c   1.000
_cell.angle_alpha   90.00
_cell.angle_beta   90.00
_cell.angle_gamma   90.00
#
_symmetry.space_group_name_H-M   'P 1'
#
loop_
_entity.id
_entity.type
_entity.pdbx_description
1 polymer ?
#
loop_
_entity_poly.entity_id
_entity_poly.type
_entity_poly.pdbx_seq_one_letter_code
_entity_poly.pdbx_strand_id
1 'polypeptide(L)'
;MKALRPTALTSAELAVRIEDLYGAPITTLEAHAQTRPPGMLAALLGSRHDLAFAERTITFHRDRLLQLVQPERGIGAHEAAHLLDCARRVVEAVAARDAQAKTAAAVLNSLGRVRACEPPAVSVAPAPSTATGTKARIR
;
A
#
# COMPACT_ATOMS: atom_id res chain seq x y z
N MET A 1 24.67 13.15 -8.17
CA MET A 1 23.52 13.50 -7.29
C MET A 1 22.50 12.39 -7.41
N LYS A 2 22.41 11.51 -6.41
CA LYS A 2 21.52 10.33 -6.45
C LYS A 2 20.10 10.82 -6.21
N ALA A 3 19.23 10.74 -7.21
CA ALA A 3 17.82 11.04 -7.05
C ALA A 3 17.29 10.20 -5.88
N LEU A 4 16.81 10.86 -4.82
CA LEU A 4 15.97 10.21 -3.82
C LEU A 4 14.74 9.71 -4.58
N ARG A 5 14.77 8.44 -5.00
CA ARG A 5 13.54 7.77 -5.42
C ARG A 5 12.58 7.87 -4.23
N PRO A 6 11.31 8.25 -4.41
CA PRO A 6 10.33 8.10 -3.35
C PRO A 6 10.25 6.60 -3.05
N THR A 7 10.83 6.18 -1.92
CA THR A 7 10.79 4.80 -1.43
C THR A 7 9.45 4.46 -0.79
N ALA A 8 8.50 5.40 -0.79
CA ALA A 8 7.17 5.25 -0.22
C ALA A 8 6.15 4.92 -1.30
N LEU A 9 5.31 3.91 -1.02
CA LEU A 9 4.15 3.55 -1.83
C LEU A 9 3.27 4.79 -2.08
N THR A 10 2.92 5.04 -3.34
CA THR A 10 2.05 6.16 -3.76
C THR A 10 0.58 5.75 -3.82
N SER A 11 -0.33 6.74 -3.88
CA SER A 11 -1.78 6.51 -4.04
C SER A 11 -2.13 5.75 -5.32
N ALA A 12 -1.39 6.02 -6.41
CA ALA A 12 -1.54 5.33 -7.68
C ALA A 12 -1.06 3.87 -7.59
N GLU A 13 0.12 3.63 -7.01
CA GLU A 13 0.63 2.26 -6.82
C GLU A 13 -0.26 1.45 -5.88
N LEU A 14 -0.77 2.08 -4.81
CA LEU A 14 -1.74 1.45 -3.91
C LEU A 14 -3.02 1.07 -4.65
N ALA A 15 -3.52 1.92 -5.56
CA ALA A 15 -4.68 1.59 -6.40
C ALA A 15 -4.44 0.31 -7.22
N VAL A 16 -3.32 0.24 -7.94
CA VAL A 16 -2.95 -0.94 -8.75
C VAL A 16 -2.90 -2.19 -7.88
N ARG A 17 -2.27 -2.12 -6.70
CA ARG A 17 -2.17 -3.29 -5.80
C ARG A 17 -3.52 -3.70 -5.22
N ILE A 18 -4.46 -2.76 -5.02
CA ILE A 18 -5.84 -3.07 -4.60
C ILE A 18 -6.58 -3.76 -5.75
N GLU A 19 -6.46 -3.25 -6.98
CA GLU A 19 -7.06 -3.84 -8.17
C GLU A 19 -6.56 -5.27 -8.39
N ASP A 20 -5.25 -5.51 -8.27
CA ASP A 20 -4.64 -6.85 -8.35
C ASP A 20 -5.17 -7.79 -7.27
N LEU A 21 -5.33 -7.29 -6.03
CA LEU A 21 -5.78 -8.09 -4.89
C LEU A 21 -7.23 -8.54 -5.06
N TYR A 22 -8.10 -7.66 -5.54
CA TYR A 22 -9.55 -7.89 -5.66
C TYR A 22 -10.01 -8.30 -7.06
N GLY A 23 -9.14 -8.21 -8.07
CA GLY A 23 -9.43 -8.61 -9.45
C GLY A 23 -10.46 -7.73 -10.16
N ALA A 24 -10.60 -6.47 -9.75
CA ALA A 24 -11.56 -5.54 -10.34
C ALA A 24 -11.03 -4.10 -10.36
N PRO A 25 -11.49 -3.24 -11.30
CA PRO A 25 -11.07 -1.84 -11.37
C PRO A 25 -11.44 -1.05 -10.12
N ILE A 26 -10.62 -0.05 -9.78
CA ILE A 26 -10.79 0.75 -8.55
C ILE A 26 -12.14 1.45 -8.50
N THR A 27 -12.67 1.89 -9.64
CA THR A 27 -13.98 2.54 -9.74
C THR A 27 -15.13 1.59 -9.41
N THR A 28 -15.03 0.33 -9.86
CA THR A 28 -15.98 -0.73 -9.52
C THR A 28 -15.90 -1.08 -8.03
N LEU A 29 -14.68 -1.15 -7.48
CA LEU A 29 -14.46 -1.44 -6.07
C LEU A 29 -14.97 -0.32 -5.15
N GLU A 30 -14.84 0.95 -5.56
CA GLU A 30 -15.39 2.10 -4.86
C GLU A 30 -16.93 2.05 -4.81
N ALA A 31 -17.57 1.83 -5.95
CA ALA A 31 -19.03 1.68 -6.02
C ALA A 31 -19.52 0.51 -5.17
N HIS A 32 -18.78 -0.61 -5.19
CA HIS A 32 -19.08 -1.78 -4.37
C HIS A 32 -18.95 -1.50 -2.87
N ALA A 33 -17.91 -0.78 -2.45
CA ALA A 33 -17.69 -0.43 -1.04
C ALA A 33 -18.76 0.53 -0.50
N GLN A 34 -19.34 1.39 -1.33
CA GLN A 34 -20.42 2.31 -0.92
C GLN A 34 -21.73 1.59 -0.55
N THR A 35 -21.96 0.41 -1.11
CA THR A 35 -23.22 -0.35 -0.90
C THR A 35 -23.12 -1.41 0.21
N ARG A 36 -21.96 -1.49 0.87
CA ARG A 36 -21.66 -2.55 1.86
C ARG A 36 -21.20 -1.98 3.20
N PRO A 37 -21.38 -2.73 4.29
CA PRO A 37 -20.80 -2.34 5.58
C PRO A 37 -19.26 -2.25 5.47
N PRO A 38 -18.63 -1.40 6.29
CA PRO A 38 -17.19 -1.17 6.25
C PRO A 38 -16.42 -2.47 6.54
N GLY A 39 -15.42 -2.75 5.71
CA GLY A 39 -14.54 -3.91 5.81
C GLY A 39 -13.16 -3.60 5.26
N MET A 40 -12.34 -4.63 5.05
CA MET A 40 -10.94 -4.47 4.60
C MET A 40 -10.81 -3.66 3.28
N LEU A 41 -11.72 -3.88 2.33
CA LEU A 41 -11.75 -3.12 1.08
C LEU A 41 -12.00 -1.63 1.34
N ALA A 42 -12.99 -1.30 2.18
CA ALA A 42 -13.29 0.08 2.54
C ALA A 42 -12.10 0.76 3.25
N ALA A 43 -11.39 0.03 4.12
CA ALA A 43 -10.19 0.51 4.79
C ALA A 43 -9.03 0.78 3.82
N LEU A 44 -8.82 -0.09 2.84
CA LEU A 44 -7.79 0.09 1.80
C LEU A 44 -8.12 1.27 0.87
N LEU A 45 -9.40 1.43 0.50
CA LEU A 45 -9.86 2.58 -0.29
C LEU A 45 -9.73 3.90 0.49
N GLY A 46 -10.08 3.90 1.78
CA GLY A 46 -9.83 5.05 2.67
C GLY A 46 -8.34 5.37 2.76
N SER A 47 -7.50 4.35 2.91
CA SER A 47 -6.04 4.54 2.97
C SER A 47 -5.48 5.16 1.69
N ARG A 48 -5.99 4.75 0.52
CA ARG A 48 -5.67 5.35 -0.77
C ARG A 48 -6.11 6.80 -0.86
N HIS A 49 -7.31 7.11 -0.36
CA HIS A 49 -7.82 8.49 -0.34
C HIS A 49 -6.93 9.41 0.50
N ASP A 50 -6.56 8.98 1.71
CA ASP A 50 -5.69 9.75 2.60
C ASP A 50 -4.30 9.97 1.99
N LEU A 51 -3.77 8.95 1.31
CA LEU A 51 -2.48 9.03 0.62
C LEU A 51 -2.54 10.04 -0.54
N ALA A 52 -3.59 10.00 -1.35
CA ALA A 52 -3.81 10.97 -2.43
C ALA A 52 -3.99 12.39 -1.89
N PHE A 53 -4.68 12.54 -0.76
CA PHE A 53 -4.85 13.83 -0.09
C PHE A 53 -3.51 14.38 0.40
N ALA A 54 -2.67 13.56 1.04
CA ALA A 54 -1.34 13.97 1.48
C ALA A 54 -0.44 14.36 0.31
N GLU A 55 -0.45 13.60 -0.79
CA GLU A 55 0.32 13.91 -2.02
C GLU A 55 -0.09 15.26 -2.63
N ARG A 56 -1.39 15.54 -2.72
CA ARG A 56 -1.90 16.83 -3.19
C ARG A 56 -1.52 17.98 -2.26
N THR A 57 -1.60 17.74 -0.95
CA THR A 57 -1.23 18.73 0.08
C THR A 57 0.25 19.10 -0.01
N ILE A 58 1.15 18.11 -0.17
CA ILE A 58 2.58 18.32 -0.40
C ILE A 58 2.80 19.18 -1.65
N THR A 59 2.14 18.83 -2.75
CA THR A 59 2.27 19.55 -4.03
C THR A 59 1.83 21.00 -3.87
N PHE A 60 0.65 21.24 -3.29
CA PHE A 60 0.10 22.57 -3.07
C PHE A 60 1.03 23.46 -2.23
N HIS A 61 1.47 22.99 -1.06
CA HIS A 61 2.32 23.80 -0.19
C HIS A 61 3.74 23.97 -0.74
N ARG A 62 4.26 22.99 -1.49
CA ARG A 62 5.54 23.12 -2.20
C ARG A 62 5.44 24.20 -3.28
N ASP A 63 4.40 24.19 -4.10
CA ASP A 63 4.21 25.20 -5.15
C ASP A 63 4.04 26.59 -4.53
N ARG A 64 3.34 26.67 -3.40
CA ARG A 64 3.22 27.92 -2.64
C ARG A 64 4.57 28.42 -2.11
N LEU A 65 5.41 27.53 -1.58
CA LEU A 65 6.77 27.88 -1.17
C LEU A 65 7.59 28.42 -2.34
N LEU A 66 7.55 27.75 -3.49
CA LEU A 66 8.26 28.18 -4.70
C LEU A 66 7.82 29.57 -5.18
N GLN A 67 6.54 29.89 -5.06
CA GLN A 67 6.03 31.24 -5.35
C GLN A 67 6.53 32.30 -4.37
N LEU A 68 6.68 31.95 -3.08
CA LEU A 68 7.10 32.88 -2.04
C LEU A 68 8.61 33.17 -2.06
N VAL A 69 9.43 32.22 -2.51
CA VAL A 69 10.90 32.36 -2.59
C VAL A 69 11.41 32.83 -3.95
N GLN A 70 10.54 33.36 -4.82
CA GLN A 70 10.98 33.88 -6.11
C GLN A 70 12.03 34.99 -5.91
N PRO A 71 13.12 34.99 -6.69
CA PRO A 71 14.26 35.89 -6.47
C PRO A 71 13.91 37.37 -6.57
N GLU A 72 12.82 37.72 -7.25
CA GLU A 72 12.32 39.09 -7.40
C GLU A 72 11.46 39.55 -6.19
N ARG A 73 11.11 38.65 -5.26
CA ARG A 73 10.35 39.00 -4.05
C ARG A 73 11.28 39.25 -2.87
N GLY A 74 11.14 40.41 -2.24
CA GLY A 74 11.69 40.66 -0.91
C GLY A 74 10.97 39.82 0.15
N ILE A 75 11.72 39.22 1.06
CA ILE A 75 11.17 38.46 2.19
C ILE A 75 11.11 39.40 3.40
N GLY A 76 9.93 39.97 3.65
CA GLY A 76 9.64 40.70 4.88
C GLY A 76 9.29 39.76 6.04
N ALA A 77 9.01 40.33 7.22
CA ALA A 77 8.68 39.55 8.41
C ALA A 77 7.38 38.72 8.25
N HIS A 78 6.41 39.23 7.49
CA HIS A 78 5.15 38.53 7.24
C HIS A 78 5.36 37.35 6.26
N GLU A 79 6.13 37.57 5.19
CA GLU A 79 6.52 36.55 4.23
C GLU A 79 7.35 35.44 4.89
N ALA A 80 8.26 35.79 5.80
CA ALA A 80 9.04 34.83 6.57
C ALA A 80 8.15 33.90 7.42
N ALA A 81 7.10 34.44 8.05
CA ALA A 81 6.13 33.64 8.80
C ALA A 81 5.34 32.68 7.89
N HIS A 82 4.89 33.16 6.71
CA HIS A 82 4.19 32.32 5.72
C HIS A 82 5.08 31.21 5.15
N LEU A 83 6.36 31.50 4.91
CA LEU A 83 7.34 30.50 4.48
C LEU A 83 7.50 29.41 5.53
N LEU A 84 7.63 29.78 6.80
CA LEU A 84 7.76 28.82 7.89
C LEU A 84 6.50 27.94 8.03
N ASP A 85 5.31 28.53 7.94
CA ASP A 85 4.07 27.76 7.99
C ASP A 85 3.93 26.81 6.79
N CYS A 86 4.20 27.27 5.57
CA CYS A 86 4.15 26.40 4.40
C CYS A 86 5.18 25.27 4.48
N ALA A 87 6.40 25.55 4.97
CA ALA A 87 7.43 24.52 5.19
C ALA A 87 6.97 23.48 6.22
N ARG A 88 6.39 23.94 7.34
CA ARG A 88 5.80 23.07 8.35
C ARG A 88 4.70 22.18 7.76
N ARG A 89 3.78 22.75 6.98
CA ARG A 89 2.68 22.00 6.33
C ARG A 89 3.19 20.93 5.38
N VAL A 90 4.26 21.21 4.63
CA VAL A 90 4.91 20.19 3.78
C VAL A 90 5.45 19.04 4.64
N VAL A 91 6.15 19.34 5.74
CA VAL A 91 6.72 18.31 6.62
C VAL A 91 5.63 17.44 7.26
N GLU A 92 4.56 18.06 7.76
CA GLU A 92 3.40 17.34 8.32
C GLU A 92 2.76 16.41 7.27
N ALA A 93 2.55 16.90 6.05
CA ALA A 93 1.95 16.12 4.97
C ALA A 93 2.87 14.98 4.50
N VAL A 94 4.19 15.18 4.46
CA VAL A 94 5.17 14.12 4.17
C VAL A 94 5.13 13.04 5.25
N ALA A 95 5.13 13.43 6.52
CA ALA A 95 5.06 12.47 7.62
C ALA A 95 3.77 11.63 7.58
N ALA A 96 2.63 12.27 7.30
CA ALA A 96 1.35 11.58 7.14
C ALA A 96 1.38 10.61 5.94
N ARG A 97 1.89 11.06 4.78
CA ARG A 97 2.04 10.22 3.59
C ARG A 97 2.88 8.98 3.89
N ASP A 98 4.03 9.16 4.53
CA ASP A 98 4.98 8.06 4.77
C ASP A 98 4.43 7.07 5.81
N ALA A 99 3.74 7.55 6.85
CA ALA A 99 3.04 6.70 7.81
C ALA A 99 1.93 5.88 7.12
N GLN A 100 1.15 6.52 6.24
CA GLN A 100 0.06 5.85 5.54
C GLN A 100 0.57 4.85 4.51
N ALA A 101 1.60 5.21 3.74
CA ALA A 101 2.27 4.33 2.80
C ALA A 101 2.83 3.09 3.49
N LYS A 102 3.49 3.23 4.64
CA LYS A 102 4.02 2.12 5.43
C LYS A 102 2.91 1.19 5.92
N THR A 103 1.83 1.76 6.43
CA THR A 103 0.69 1.00 6.96
C THR A 103 -0.04 0.24 5.85
N ALA A 104 -0.37 0.92 4.75
CA ALA A 104 -1.01 0.31 3.58
C ALA A 104 -0.15 -0.80 2.97
N ALA A 105 1.16 -0.59 2.84
CA ALA A 105 2.09 -1.60 2.35
C ALA A 105 2.11 -2.85 3.27
N ALA A 106 2.13 -2.66 4.59
CA ALA A 106 2.10 -3.76 5.55
C ALA A 106 0.79 -4.57 5.46
N VAL A 107 -0.36 -3.89 5.36
CA VAL A 107 -1.67 -4.54 5.19
C VAL A 107 -1.72 -5.35 3.89
N LEU A 108 -1.35 -4.74 2.76
CA LEU A 108 -1.34 -5.45 1.47
C LEU A 108 -0.43 -6.68 1.50
N ASN A 109 0.76 -6.56 2.08
CA ASN A 109 1.69 -7.68 2.19
C ASN A 109 1.13 -8.79 3.09
N SER A 110 0.40 -8.45 4.16
CA SER A 110 -0.29 -9.42 5.02
C SER A 110 -1.39 -10.17 4.26
N LEU A 111 -2.25 -9.45 3.54
CA LEU A 111 -3.35 -10.04 2.75
C LEU A 111 -2.83 -10.92 1.61
N GLY A 112 -1.75 -10.50 0.95
CA GLY A 112 -1.09 -11.31 -0.09
C GLY A 112 -0.52 -12.62 0.44
N ARG A 113 0.06 -12.63 1.65
CA ARG A 113 0.55 -13.86 2.30
C ARG A 113 -0.56 -14.86 2.63
N VAL A 114 -1.72 -14.38 3.07
CA VAL A 114 -2.87 -15.25 3.36
C VAL A 114 -3.33 -15.98 2.09
N ARG A 115 -3.27 -15.34 0.92
CA ARG A 115 -3.60 -15.97 -0.36
C ARG A 115 -2.53 -16.96 -0.86
N ALA A 116 -1.26 -16.78 -0.46
CA ALA A 116 -0.14 -17.64 -0.85
C ALA A 116 0.13 -18.81 0.11
N CYS A 117 -0.60 -18.92 1.22
CA CYS A 117 -0.54 -20.08 2.11
C CYS A 117 -1.28 -21.24 1.46
N GLU A 118 -0.63 -21.88 0.49
CA GLU A 118 -0.97 -23.23 0.04
C GLU A 118 -0.84 -24.18 1.24
N PRO A 119 -1.78 -25.12 1.45
CA PRO A 119 -1.72 -26.03 2.60
C PRO A 119 -0.37 -26.78 2.59
N PRO A 120 0.23 -27.06 3.76
CA PRO A 120 1.47 -27.83 3.80
C PRO A 120 1.24 -29.14 3.07
N ALA A 121 2.08 -29.43 2.07
CA ALA A 121 2.03 -30.69 1.35
C ALA A 121 2.09 -31.83 2.37
N VAL A 122 0.97 -32.54 2.51
CA VAL A 122 0.89 -33.76 3.30
C VAL A 122 1.84 -34.75 2.64
N SER A 123 2.99 -34.98 3.28
CA SER A 123 3.92 -36.03 2.88
C SER A 123 3.22 -37.36 3.03
N VAL A 124 2.76 -37.94 1.92
CA VAL A 124 2.16 -39.27 1.89
C VAL A 124 3.29 -40.26 2.18
N ALA A 125 3.31 -40.80 3.40
CA ALA A 125 4.18 -41.91 3.74
C ALA A 125 3.84 -43.11 2.83
N PRO A 126 4.83 -43.81 2.25
CA PRO A 126 4.56 -44.94 1.36
C PRO A 126 3.95 -46.10 2.16
N ALA A 127 2.84 -46.64 1.68
CA ALA A 127 2.19 -47.81 2.26
C ALA A 127 3.11 -49.05 2.14
N PRO A 128 3.14 -49.94 3.16
CA PRO A 128 3.93 -51.17 3.06
C PRO A 128 3.29 -52.14 2.06
N SER A 129 4.11 -52.62 1.12
CA SER A 129 3.75 -53.64 0.14
C SER A 129 3.62 -55.01 0.84
N THR A 130 2.41 -55.55 0.94
CA THR A 130 2.19 -56.95 1.33
C THR A 130 2.28 -57.85 0.11
N ALA A 131 3.51 -58.29 -0.18
CA ALA A 131 3.75 -59.39 -1.11
C ALA A 131 3.39 -60.73 -0.44
N THR A 132 2.13 -61.15 -0.55
CA THR A 132 1.74 -62.53 -0.20
C THR A 132 1.90 -63.41 -1.42
N GLY A 133 3.06 -64.05 -1.54
CA GLY A 133 3.27 -65.11 -2.51
C GLY A 133 4.29 -66.10 -1.97
N THR A 134 3.83 -67.27 -1.49
CA THR A 134 4.61 -68.52 -1.52
C THR A 134 3.70 -69.74 -1.36
N LYS A 135 3.47 -70.37 -2.51
CA LYS A 135 3.49 -71.81 -2.86
C LYS A 135 2.90 -72.86 -1.92
N ALA A 136 1.95 -73.58 -2.50
CA ALA A 136 1.63 -74.98 -2.24
C ALA A 136 2.87 -75.90 -2.24
N ARG A 137 2.90 -76.88 -1.32
CA ARG A 137 3.60 -78.14 -1.55
C ARG A 137 2.93 -79.32 -0.85
N ILE A 138 2.65 -80.32 -1.67
CA ILE A 138 2.13 -81.66 -1.43
C ILE A 138 3.17 -82.50 -0.65
N ARG A 139 2.73 -83.23 0.39
CA ARG A 139 3.01 -84.66 0.58
C ARG A 139 2.13 -85.29 1.65
#